data_AF-A0A921BF27-F1
#
_entry.id   AF-A0A921BF27-F1
#
_cell.length_a   1.000
_cell.length_b   1.000
_cell.length_c   1.000
_cell.angle_alpha   90.00
_cell.angle_beta   90.00
_cell.angle_gamma   90.00
#
_symmetry.space_group_name_H-M   'P 1'
#
loop_
_entity.id
_entity.type
_entity.pdbx_description
1 polymer ?
#
loop_
_entity_poly.entity_id
_entity_poly.type
_entity_poly.pdbx_seq_one_letter_code
_entity_poly.pdbx_strand_id
1 'polypeptide(L)'
;MRRARVDSIKSLKLWRDGRAAVANQEWRFVDMEHSPFSGQLVQEVLAEMDQDRGSDGRMRLTPLVRIPQDGDEDFKWAVKQVLDIGGFGVILPHVDTKEEAVRFVEAMRYPPLDDSAYPEPRGERGWGPGGAMRLWDMGANEYYRTCGRLAAQSRG
;
A
#
# COMPACT_ATOMS: atom_id res chain seq x y z
N MET A 1 -18.36 -4.02 -15.78
CA MET A 1 -17.74 -2.71 -15.50
C MET A 1 -17.28 -2.69 -14.05
N ARG A 2 -15.99 -2.90 -13.80
CA ARG A 2 -15.36 -2.88 -12.48
C ARG A 2 -14.31 -1.77 -12.52
N ARG A 3 -14.42 -0.76 -11.67
CA ARG A 3 -13.43 0.33 -11.56
C ARG A 3 -13.28 0.67 -10.09
N ALA A 4 -12.20 0.19 -9.49
CA ALA A 4 -11.77 0.68 -8.18
C ALA A 4 -11.22 2.09 -8.37
N ARG A 5 -12.04 3.11 -8.11
CA ARG A 5 -11.57 4.49 -7.99
C ARG A 5 -10.75 4.62 -6.72
N VAL A 6 -9.56 5.19 -6.85
CA VAL A 6 -8.51 5.37 -5.83
C VAL A 6 -8.93 6.30 -4.68
N ASP A 7 -10.00 7.08 -4.86
CA ASP A 7 -10.61 7.98 -3.86
C ASP A 7 -11.23 7.27 -2.64
N SER A 8 -10.85 6.02 -2.37
CA SER A 8 -11.67 5.09 -1.61
C SER A 8 -10.93 4.17 -0.66
N ILE A 9 -9.77 4.60 -0.20
CA ILE A 9 -9.18 3.96 0.97
C ILE A 9 -10.08 4.39 2.13
N LYS A 10 -10.97 3.49 2.56
CA LYS A 10 -11.93 3.75 3.64
C LYS A 10 -11.22 4.36 4.86
N SER A 11 -10.05 3.84 5.21
CA SER A 11 -9.21 4.32 6.31
C SER A 11 -8.69 5.75 6.11
N LEU A 12 -8.21 6.11 4.91
CA LEU A 12 -7.70 7.47 4.64
C LEU A 12 -8.83 8.49 4.66
N LYS A 13 -10.01 8.12 4.12
CA LYS A 13 -11.20 8.97 4.17
C LYS A 13 -11.63 9.23 5.62
N LEU A 14 -11.70 8.18 6.45
CA LEU A 14 -12.04 8.34 7.87
C LEU A 14 -11.08 9.27 8.57
N TRP A 15 -9.77 9.13 8.33
CA TRP A 15 -8.77 10.02 8.92
C TRP A 15 -8.98 11.48 8.49
N ARG A 16 -9.25 11.73 7.20
CA ARG A 16 -9.59 13.09 6.70
C ARG A 16 -10.85 13.66 7.32
N ASP A 17 -11.82 12.80 7.64
CA ASP A 17 -13.09 13.17 8.29
C ASP A 17 -12.95 13.28 9.83
N GLY A 18 -11.73 13.20 10.38
CA GLY A 18 -11.46 13.28 11.83
C GLY A 18 -11.89 12.03 12.61
N ARG A 19 -12.10 10.91 11.94
CA ARG A 19 -12.53 9.64 12.52
C ARG A 19 -11.36 8.66 12.60
N ALA A 20 -11.31 7.89 13.69
CA ALA A 20 -10.35 6.80 13.81
C ALA A 20 -10.65 5.70 12.77
N ALA A 21 -9.61 5.20 12.11
CA ALA A 21 -9.66 3.97 11.34
C ALA A 21 -9.24 2.80 12.25
N VAL A 22 -10.18 1.95 12.62
CA VAL A 22 -9.99 0.91 13.63
C VAL A 22 -9.55 -0.39 12.95
N ALA A 23 -8.53 -1.03 13.53
CA ALA A 23 -8.07 -2.34 13.08
C ALA A 23 -9.22 -3.35 13.14
N ASN A 24 -9.30 -4.23 12.13
CA ASN A 24 -10.36 -5.22 11.91
C ASN A 24 -11.77 -4.65 11.63
N GLN A 25 -11.92 -3.32 11.49
CA GLN A 25 -13.15 -2.69 11.01
C GLN A 25 -12.95 -2.00 9.65
N GLU A 26 -11.75 -1.46 9.43
CA GLU A 26 -11.38 -0.81 8.17
C GLU A 26 -10.12 -1.36 7.52
N TRP A 27 -9.19 -1.85 8.32
CA TRP A 27 -7.93 -2.37 7.83
C TRP A 27 -7.54 -3.61 8.62
N ARG A 28 -6.83 -4.52 7.96
CA ARG A 28 -6.29 -5.74 8.56
C ARG A 28 -4.80 -5.57 8.73
N PHE A 29 -4.33 -5.78 9.94
CA PHE A 29 -2.91 -5.84 10.25
C PHE A 29 -2.36 -7.22 9.88
N VAL A 30 -1.34 -7.28 9.03
CA VAL A 30 -0.65 -8.52 8.65
C VAL A 30 0.77 -8.42 9.19
N ASP A 31 1.06 -9.12 10.29
CA ASP A 31 2.31 -8.97 11.02
C ASP A 31 3.37 -9.96 10.54
N MET A 32 4.47 -9.45 9.97
CA MET A 32 5.65 -10.24 9.62
C MET A 32 6.90 -9.84 10.44
N GLU A 33 6.75 -9.05 11.51
CA GLU A 33 7.85 -8.71 12.43
C GLU A 33 8.02 -9.78 13.51
N HIS A 34 6.92 -10.19 14.14
CA HIS A 34 6.94 -11.25 15.16
C HIS A 34 6.54 -12.62 14.60
N SER A 35 6.41 -12.73 13.29
CA SER A 35 6.24 -13.98 12.56
C SER A 35 7.32 -14.09 11.50
N PRO A 36 7.75 -15.30 11.10
CA PRO A 36 8.70 -15.44 10.01
C PRO A 36 8.20 -14.73 8.74
N PHE A 37 9.01 -13.82 8.21
CA PHE A 37 8.65 -13.14 6.98
C PHE A 37 8.50 -14.13 5.84
N SER A 38 7.31 -14.16 5.25
CA SER A 38 6.98 -15.04 4.15
C SER A 38 6.06 -14.34 3.18
N GLY A 39 6.57 -14.05 1.98
CA GLY A 39 5.75 -13.51 0.89
C GLY A 39 4.60 -14.44 0.52
N GLN A 40 4.77 -15.76 0.69
CA GLN A 40 3.70 -16.73 0.48
C GLN A 40 2.58 -16.57 1.51
N LEU A 41 2.90 -16.44 2.80
CA LEU A 41 1.88 -16.24 3.84
C LEU A 41 1.13 -14.92 3.61
N VAL A 42 1.83 -13.86 3.21
CA VAL A 42 1.16 -12.60 2.86
C VAL A 42 0.22 -12.80 1.67
N GLN A 43 0.62 -13.52 0.62
CA GLN A 43 -0.25 -13.84 -0.51
C GLN A 43 -1.48 -14.65 -0.11
N GLU A 44 -1.33 -15.65 0.76
CA GLU A 44 -2.43 -16.47 1.27
C GLU A 44 -3.45 -15.62 2.03
N VAL A 45 -2.98 -14.75 2.94
CA VAL A 45 -3.85 -13.82 3.67
C VAL A 45 -4.55 -12.85 2.71
N LEU A 46 -3.84 -12.30 1.72
CA LEU A 46 -4.44 -11.43 0.72
C LEU A 46 -5.52 -12.14 -0.12
N ALA A 47 -5.29 -13.41 -0.48
CA ALA A 47 -6.26 -14.21 -1.22
C ALA A 47 -7.49 -14.57 -0.40
N GLU A 48 -7.34 -14.81 0.92
CA GLU A 48 -8.46 -14.97 1.85
C GLU A 48 -9.28 -13.67 1.94
N MET A 49 -8.61 -12.54 2.15
CA MET A 49 -9.26 -11.22 2.21
C MET A 49 -9.97 -10.85 0.89
N ASP A 50 -9.45 -11.33 -0.24
CA ASP A 50 -10.05 -11.14 -1.57
C ASP A 50 -11.44 -11.76 -1.72
N GLN A 51 -11.74 -12.79 -0.91
CA GLN A 51 -13.05 -13.44 -0.91
C GLN A 51 -14.14 -12.60 -0.21
N ASP A 52 -13.76 -11.65 0.66
CA ASP A 52 -14.68 -10.73 1.33
C ASP A 52 -14.60 -9.33 0.71
N ARG A 53 -15.31 -9.17 -0.42
CA ARG A 53 -15.48 -7.89 -1.09
C ARG A 53 -16.88 -7.32 -0.87
N GLY A 54 -16.95 -6.00 -0.73
CA GLY A 54 -18.21 -5.25 -0.76
C GLY A 54 -18.86 -5.28 -2.13
N SER A 55 -20.11 -4.82 -2.21
CA SER A 55 -20.84 -4.66 -3.47
C SER A 55 -20.19 -3.65 -4.43
N ASP A 56 -19.33 -2.78 -3.93
CA ASP A 56 -18.50 -1.85 -4.71
C ASP A 56 -17.22 -2.52 -5.28
N GLY A 57 -17.04 -3.82 -5.04
CA GLY A 57 -15.92 -4.61 -5.52
C GLY A 57 -14.63 -4.42 -4.73
N ARG A 58 -14.64 -3.68 -3.61
CA ARG A 58 -13.45 -3.46 -2.78
C ARG A 58 -13.34 -4.52 -1.69
N MET A 59 -12.12 -4.90 -1.34
CA MET A 59 -11.89 -5.70 -0.13
C MET A 59 -12.50 -4.98 1.07
N ARG A 60 -13.19 -5.73 1.93
CA ARG A 60 -13.87 -5.18 3.12
C ARG A 60 -12.91 -4.46 4.05
N LEU A 61 -11.72 -5.04 4.22
CA LEU A 61 -10.63 -4.52 5.02
C LEU A 61 -9.43 -4.21 4.10
N THR A 62 -8.78 -3.08 4.34
CA THR A 62 -7.54 -2.71 3.65
C THR A 62 -6.34 -3.47 4.25
N PRO A 63 -5.57 -4.27 3.48
CA PRO A 63 -4.44 -5.01 4.01
C PRO A 63 -3.21 -4.13 4.21
N LEU A 64 -2.78 -3.95 5.46
CA LEU A 64 -1.53 -3.28 5.81
C LEU A 64 -0.56 -4.31 6.40
N VAL A 65 0.61 -4.45 5.78
CA VAL A 65 1.59 -5.48 6.12
C VAL A 65 2.76 -4.85 6.86
N ARG A 66 3.02 -5.31 8.09
CA ARG A 66 4.23 -4.94 8.82
C ARG A 66 5.37 -5.85 8.38
N ILE A 67 6.49 -5.24 7.96
CA ILE A 67 7.71 -5.97 7.58
C ILE A 67 8.62 -6.14 8.81
N PRO A 68 9.54 -7.12 8.81
CA PRO A 68 10.42 -7.38 9.95
C PRO A 68 11.57 -6.38 10.10
N GLN A 69 11.86 -5.58 9.07
CA GLN A 69 12.96 -4.64 9.12
C GLN A 69 12.62 -3.39 9.91
N ASP A 70 13.60 -2.85 10.61
CA ASP A 70 13.51 -1.58 11.32
C ASP A 70 13.89 -0.38 10.43
N GLY A 71 13.65 0.84 10.92
CA GLY A 71 13.89 2.08 10.18
C GLY A 71 15.34 2.23 9.69
N ASP A 72 16.29 1.78 10.51
CA ASP A 72 17.73 1.89 10.28
C ASP A 72 18.30 0.78 9.37
N GLU A 73 17.50 -0.21 8.97
CA GLU A 73 17.92 -1.35 8.15
C GLU A 73 17.67 -1.17 6.63
N ASP A 74 18.09 -2.14 5.81
CA ASP A 74 17.70 -2.21 4.39
C ASP A 74 16.36 -2.93 4.21
N PHE A 75 15.29 -2.15 4.23
CA PHE A 75 13.91 -2.62 4.04
C PHE A 75 13.41 -2.58 2.59
N LYS A 76 14.18 -2.01 1.64
CA LYS A 76 13.66 -1.66 0.29
C LYS A 76 13.13 -2.89 -0.46
N TRP A 77 13.83 -4.02 -0.33
CA TRP A 77 13.43 -5.27 -0.97
C TRP A 77 12.11 -5.81 -0.40
N ALA A 78 11.89 -5.72 0.92
CA ALA A 78 10.70 -6.21 1.60
C ALA A 78 9.49 -5.34 1.25
N VAL A 79 9.65 -4.01 1.29
CA VAL A 79 8.66 -3.03 0.83
C VAL A 79 8.22 -3.35 -0.61
N LYS A 80 9.19 -3.56 -1.52
CA LYS A 80 8.89 -3.89 -2.91
C LYS A 80 8.10 -5.19 -3.03
N GLN A 81 8.53 -6.26 -2.37
CA GLN A 81 7.84 -7.56 -2.46
C GLN A 81 6.41 -7.48 -1.95
N VAL A 82 6.19 -6.90 -0.77
CA VAL A 82 4.85 -6.73 -0.17
C VAL A 82 3.92 -5.97 -1.10
N LEU A 83 4.38 -4.86 -1.67
CA LEU A 83 3.55 -4.06 -2.55
C LEU A 83 3.36 -4.71 -3.94
N ASP A 84 4.29 -5.55 -4.41
CA ASP A 84 4.20 -6.24 -5.72
C ASP A 84 3.25 -7.45 -5.67
N ILE A 85 3.09 -8.09 -4.51
CA ILE A 85 2.10 -9.15 -4.29
C ILE A 85 0.69 -8.61 -4.00
N GLY A 86 0.56 -7.32 -3.71
CA GLY A 86 -0.73 -6.64 -3.58
C GLY A 86 -1.07 -6.14 -2.19
N GLY A 87 -0.13 -6.16 -1.23
CA GLY A 87 -0.28 -5.42 0.01
C GLY A 87 -0.64 -3.96 -0.29
N PHE A 88 -1.67 -3.45 0.36
CA PHE A 88 -2.17 -2.11 0.05
C PHE A 88 -1.21 -1.03 0.59
N GLY A 89 -0.65 -1.29 1.76
CA GLY A 89 0.39 -0.46 2.38
C GLY A 89 1.34 -1.30 3.22
N VAL A 90 2.46 -0.68 3.57
CA VAL A 90 3.50 -1.26 4.42
C VAL A 90 3.52 -0.51 5.75
N ILE A 91 3.77 -1.23 6.83
CA ILE A 91 4.09 -0.68 8.15
C ILE A 91 5.55 -1.00 8.41
N LEU A 92 6.36 0.03 8.63
CA LEU A 92 7.76 -0.11 9.01
C LEU A 92 7.86 0.09 10.53
N PRO A 93 8.29 -0.92 11.31
CA PRO A 93 8.54 -0.75 12.73
C PRO A 93 9.75 0.16 12.99
N HIS A 94 9.84 0.67 14.23
CA HIS A 94 11.01 1.37 14.76
C HIS A 94 11.58 2.46 13.82
N VAL A 95 10.72 3.41 13.44
CA VAL A 95 11.11 4.62 12.70
C VAL A 95 11.28 5.76 13.70
N ASP A 96 12.52 6.13 13.96
CA ASP A 96 12.91 7.10 14.98
C ASP A 96 13.40 8.43 14.39
N THR A 97 13.79 8.45 13.11
CA THR A 97 14.27 9.66 12.44
C THR A 97 13.45 10.08 11.22
N LYS A 98 13.55 11.36 10.87
CA LYS A 98 12.92 11.91 9.66
C LYS A 98 13.51 11.25 8.41
N GLU A 99 14.80 11.01 8.41
CA GLU A 99 15.55 10.44 7.30
C GLU A 99 15.10 9.00 7.01
N GLU A 100 14.85 8.21 8.05
CA GLU A 100 14.25 6.87 7.93
C GLU A 100 12.84 6.93 7.33
N ALA A 101 12.00 7.85 7.82
CA ALA A 101 10.65 8.05 7.29
C ALA A 101 10.67 8.48 5.80
N VAL A 102 11.61 9.34 5.41
CA VAL A 102 11.79 9.77 4.01
C VAL A 102 12.22 8.58 3.15
N ARG A 103 13.24 7.82 3.57
CA ARG A 103 13.68 6.59 2.88
C ARG A 103 12.54 5.59 2.71
N PHE A 104 11.66 5.49 3.69
CA PHE A 104 10.51 4.61 3.64
C PHE A 104 9.49 5.04 2.58
N VAL A 105 9.17 6.35 2.52
CA VAL A 105 8.31 6.92 1.48
C VAL A 105 8.91 6.74 0.09
N GLU A 106 10.22 6.95 -0.07
CA GLU A 106 10.94 6.73 -1.33
C GLU A 106 10.81 5.27 -1.79
N ALA A 107 11.01 4.30 -0.88
CA ALA A 107 10.91 2.87 -1.18
C ALA A 107 9.51 2.41 -1.61
N MET A 108 8.45 3.06 -1.09
CA MET A 108 7.06 2.70 -1.39
C MET A 108 6.59 3.20 -2.77
N ARG A 109 7.15 4.32 -3.24
CA ARG A 109 6.62 5.07 -4.38
C ARG A 109 7.39 4.76 -5.66
N TYR A 110 6.68 4.71 -6.78
CA TYR A 110 7.33 4.79 -8.10
C TYR A 110 7.92 6.19 -8.31
N PRO A 111 8.89 6.35 -9.23
CA PRO A 111 9.29 7.65 -9.70
C PRO A 111 8.05 8.47 -10.10
N PRO A 112 7.96 9.75 -9.68
CA PRO A 112 6.76 10.55 -9.85
C PRO A 112 6.47 10.78 -11.33
N LEU A 113 5.18 10.83 -11.66
CA LEU A 113 4.71 11.36 -12.94
C LEU A 113 4.88 12.89 -12.96
N ASP A 114 4.96 13.46 -14.15
CA ASP A 114 5.05 14.92 -14.35
C ASP A 114 3.88 15.68 -13.69
N ASP A 115 2.70 15.05 -13.60
CA ASP A 115 1.48 15.60 -13.00
C ASP A 115 1.27 15.22 -11.51
N SER A 116 2.28 14.64 -10.85
CA SER A 116 2.21 14.27 -9.43
C SER A 116 2.11 15.50 -8.53
N ALA A 117 1.13 15.55 -7.64
CA ALA A 117 1.00 16.64 -6.67
C ALA A 117 2.02 16.57 -5.51
N TYR A 118 2.72 15.44 -5.35
CA TYR A 118 3.81 15.25 -4.38
C TYR A 118 5.03 14.72 -5.14
N PRO A 119 5.74 15.55 -5.92
CA PRO A 119 6.90 15.09 -6.69
C PRO A 119 8.05 14.63 -5.78
N GLU A 120 8.15 15.20 -4.59
CA GLU A 120 9.16 14.82 -3.58
C GLU A 120 8.53 14.14 -2.35
N PRO A 121 9.27 13.26 -1.65
CA PRO A 121 10.56 12.72 -2.07
C PRO A 121 10.39 11.79 -3.28
N ARG A 122 11.39 11.77 -4.17
CA ARG A 122 11.36 10.95 -5.39
C ARG A 122 11.29 9.46 -5.06
N GLY A 123 10.24 8.80 -5.54
CA GLY A 123 10.10 7.35 -5.38
C GLY A 123 11.15 6.53 -6.11
N GLU A 124 11.58 5.42 -5.50
CA GLU A 124 12.62 4.51 -5.99
C GLU A 124 12.11 3.09 -6.26
N ARG A 125 10.82 2.81 -6.03
CA ARG A 125 10.26 1.48 -6.20
C ARG A 125 10.44 1.00 -7.65
N GLY A 126 11.07 -0.16 -7.83
CA GLY A 126 11.20 -0.80 -9.14
C GLY A 126 9.88 -1.37 -9.66
N TRP A 127 9.70 -1.40 -10.99
CA TRP A 127 8.50 -1.94 -11.64
C TRP A 127 8.49 -3.48 -11.66
N GLY A 128 7.36 -4.06 -11.23
CA GLY A 128 7.06 -5.49 -11.29
C GLY A 128 5.76 -5.90 -10.58
N PRO A 129 4.66 -5.11 -10.60
CA PRO A 129 3.51 -5.33 -9.73
C PRO A 129 2.52 -6.37 -10.25
N GLY A 130 2.98 -7.47 -10.87
CA GLY A 130 2.09 -8.44 -11.54
C GLY A 130 1.11 -9.14 -10.60
N GLY A 131 1.49 -9.37 -9.34
CA GLY A 131 0.59 -9.88 -8.30
C GLY A 131 -0.49 -8.86 -7.94
N ALA A 132 -0.05 -7.64 -7.60
CA ALA A 132 -0.93 -6.53 -7.24
C ALA A 132 -1.92 -6.18 -8.36
N MET A 133 -1.47 -6.10 -9.61
CA MET A 133 -2.36 -5.84 -10.75
C MET A 133 -3.48 -6.87 -10.87
N ARG A 134 -3.19 -8.16 -10.65
CA ARG A 134 -4.20 -9.22 -10.67
C ARG A 134 -5.15 -9.10 -9.48
N LEU A 135 -4.63 -8.91 -8.28
CA LEU A 135 -5.43 -8.79 -7.05
C LEU A 135 -6.38 -7.59 -7.09
N TRP A 136 -5.92 -6.47 -7.66
CA TRP A 136 -6.68 -5.23 -7.72
C TRP A 136 -7.51 -5.08 -9.01
N ASP A 137 -7.52 -6.08 -9.89
CA ASP A 137 -8.23 -6.06 -11.18
C ASP A 137 -7.89 -4.82 -12.02
N MET A 138 -6.59 -4.53 -12.16
CA MET A 138 -6.07 -3.33 -12.84
C MET A 138 -5.13 -3.67 -14.00
N GLY A 139 -5.31 -2.98 -15.12
CA GLY A 139 -4.33 -2.98 -16.22
C GLY A 139 -3.06 -2.22 -15.86
N ALA A 140 -1.93 -2.51 -16.54
CA ALA A 140 -0.62 -1.93 -16.22
C ALA A 140 -0.62 -0.40 -16.19
N ASN A 141 -1.21 0.23 -17.21
CA ASN A 141 -1.30 1.70 -17.30
C ASN A 141 -2.21 2.29 -16.21
N GLU A 142 -3.29 1.61 -15.86
CA GLU A 142 -4.20 2.05 -14.80
C GLU A 142 -3.54 1.95 -13.44
N TYR A 143 -2.86 0.84 -13.16
CA TYR A 143 -2.11 0.63 -11.93
C TYR A 143 -0.99 1.65 -11.77
N TYR A 144 -0.17 1.83 -12.81
CA TYR A 144 0.93 2.81 -12.77
C TYR A 144 0.43 4.23 -12.54
N ARG A 145 -0.64 4.66 -13.24
CA ARG A 145 -1.23 5.98 -13.01
C ARG A 145 -1.88 6.10 -11.63
N THR A 146 -2.55 5.07 -11.16
CA THR A 146 -3.16 5.04 -9.82
C THR A 146 -2.10 5.24 -8.74
N CYS A 147 -1.04 4.42 -8.77
CA CYS A 147 0.05 4.51 -7.80
C CYS A 147 0.89 5.78 -7.96
N GLY A 148 1.08 6.26 -9.20
CA GLY A 148 1.80 7.49 -9.51
C GLY A 148 1.04 8.77 -9.17
N ARG A 149 -0.30 8.75 -9.23
CA ARG A 149 -1.19 9.89 -8.94
C ARG A 149 -1.76 9.92 -7.54
N LEU A 150 -1.49 8.92 -6.68
CA LEU A 150 -1.95 8.87 -5.29
C LEU A 150 -1.53 10.06 -4.40
N ALA A 151 -0.90 11.07 -4.99
CA ALA A 151 -0.64 12.39 -4.43
C ALA A 151 -1.69 13.48 -4.77
N ALA A 152 -2.40 13.36 -5.89
CA ALA A 152 -3.18 14.43 -6.48
C ALA A 152 -4.68 14.15 -6.35
N GLN A 153 -5.30 14.67 -5.29
CA GLN A 153 -6.68 15.20 -5.32
C GLN A 153 -7.05 15.87 -3.99
N SER A 154 -6.77 17.17 -3.92
CA SER A 154 -7.34 18.10 -2.93
C SER A 154 -7.54 19.48 -3.55
N ARG A 155 -8.50 19.63 -4.47
CA ARG A 155 -9.22 20.90 -4.69
C ARG A 155 -10.65 20.61 -5.13
N GLY A 156 -11.58 20.93 -4.24
CA GLY A 156 -13.03 20.79 -4.35
C GLY A 156 -13.61 21.07 -2.99
#